data_AF-A0A929DKH0-F1
#
_entry.id   AF-A0A929DKH0-F1
#
_cell.length_a   1.000
_cell.length_b   1.000
_cell.length_c   1.000
_cell.angle_alpha   90.00
_cell.angle_beta   90.00
_cell.angle_gamma   90.00
#
_symmetry.space_group_name_H-M   'P 1'
#
loop_
_entity.id
_entity.type
_entity.pdbx_description
1 polymer ?
#
loop_
_entity_poly.entity_id
_entity_poly.type
_entity_poly.pdbx_seq_one_letter_code
_entity_poly.pdbx_strand_id
1 'polypeptide(L)'
;MKGFIERLRYGERRFRRTFRHGEKGFTLMELLIVIAVLGVLAAVLVPRMGAFLSSGQVAAANTEVANVETAALAFYADASAWPADTNTAGTTSLRHGPGGEQYLSKDAVHNYTFDTDGKVVVVDNTVWPNDAKVFWDVATHTWKKQTV
;
A
#
# COMPACT_ATOMS: atom_id res chain seq x y z
N MET A 1 67.33 24.18 42.61
CA MET A 1 66.30 23.33 41.96
C MET A 1 65.28 24.23 41.24
N LYS A 2 65.74 24.93 40.20
CA LYS A 2 65.01 25.94 39.41
C LYS A 2 64.77 25.42 37.97
N GLY A 3 64.30 24.18 37.84
CA GLY A 3 64.22 23.48 36.54
C GLY A 3 62.84 22.95 36.18
N PHE A 4 61.84 23.06 37.06
CA PHE A 4 60.47 22.60 36.76
C PHE A 4 59.62 23.67 36.05
N ILE A 5 60.21 24.82 35.71
CA ILE A 5 59.56 25.96 35.05
C ILE A 5 59.59 25.86 33.51
N GLU A 6 60.05 24.75 32.89
CA GLU A 6 60.40 24.77 31.46
C GLU A 6 59.73 23.73 30.54
N ARG A 7 58.48 23.32 30.82
CA ARG A 7 57.64 22.78 29.73
C ARG A 7 56.32 23.52 29.63
N LEU A 8 56.47 24.73 29.12
CA LEU A 8 55.57 25.32 28.14
C LEU A 8 55.07 24.25 27.16
N ARG A 9 53.88 23.72 27.41
CA ARG A 9 52.96 23.44 26.30
C ARG A 9 51.74 24.32 26.48
N TYR A 10 52.01 25.59 26.21
CA TYR A 10 51.04 26.55 25.74
C TYR A 10 50.30 25.91 24.56
N GLY A 11 49.10 25.42 24.84
CA GLY A 11 48.21 24.80 23.88
C GLY A 11 46.86 25.50 23.94
N GLU A 12 46.86 26.83 23.94
CA GLU A 12 45.65 27.60 23.67
C GLU A 12 45.27 27.35 22.21
N ARG A 13 44.54 26.25 21.99
CA ARG A 13 43.78 26.03 20.77
C ARG A 13 42.73 27.13 20.72
N ARG A 14 43.11 28.27 20.14
CA ARG A 14 42.19 29.37 19.84
C ARG A 14 41.11 28.82 18.93
N PHE A 15 39.97 28.50 19.53
CA PHE A 15 38.75 28.11 18.83
C PHE A 15 38.21 29.37 18.14
N ARG A 16 38.84 29.76 17.03
CA ARG A 16 38.31 30.79 16.13
C ARG A 16 37.06 30.20 15.46
N ARG A 17 35.89 30.40 16.06
CA ARG A 17 34.63 30.37 15.30
C ARG A 17 34.59 31.61 14.43
N THR A 18 35.03 31.48 13.19
CA THR A 18 34.63 32.39 12.13
C THR A 18 33.18 32.06 11.78
N PHE A 19 32.22 32.75 12.42
CA PHE A 19 30.85 32.80 11.90
C PHE A 19 30.91 33.55 10.57
N ARG A 20 31.01 32.79 9.47
CA ARG A 20 30.87 33.32 8.11
C ARG A 20 29.48 33.95 8.04
N HIS A 21 29.43 35.28 7.94
CA HIS A 21 28.20 36.06 7.78
C HIS A 21 27.63 35.89 6.37
N GLY A 22 27.23 34.67 6.01
CA GLY A 22 26.70 34.34 4.70
C GLY A 22 25.49 33.42 4.72
N GLU A 23 24.96 33.08 5.89
CA GLU A 23 23.78 32.22 6.01
C GLU A 23 22.61 33.08 6.50
N LYS A 24 21.79 33.56 5.55
CA LYS A 24 20.49 34.15 5.85
C LYS A 24 19.63 33.04 6.44
N GLY A 25 19.49 33.03 7.78
CA GLY A 25 18.61 32.10 8.47
C GLY A 25 17.15 32.32 8.06
N PHE A 26 16.40 31.23 7.99
CA PHE A 26 14.94 31.22 7.80
C PHE A 26 14.29 32.14 8.83
N THR A 27 13.41 33.05 8.43
CA THR A 27 12.71 33.88 9.40
C THR A 27 11.65 33.04 10.12
N LEU A 28 11.44 33.30 11.42
CA LEU A 28 10.38 32.63 12.19
C LEU A 28 9.00 32.88 11.59
N MET A 29 8.79 34.06 11.02
CA MET A 29 7.54 34.43 10.36
C MET A 29 7.32 33.68 9.05
N GLU A 30 8.38 33.41 8.26
CA GLU A 30 8.28 32.55 7.06
C GLU A 30 7.82 31.15 7.42
N LEU A 31 8.39 30.55 8.47
CA LEU A 31 7.96 29.22 8.90
C LEU A 31 6.54 29.24 9.47
N LEU A 32 6.16 30.29 10.21
CA LEU A 32 4.83 30.45 10.81
C LEU A 32 3.73 30.52 9.75
N ILE A 33 3.93 31.30 8.69
CA ILE A 33 2.96 31.39 7.59
C ILE A 33 2.85 30.05 6.85
N VAL A 34 3.96 29.35 6.64
CA VAL A 34 3.95 28.03 5.98
C VAL A 34 3.13 27.02 6.75
N ILE A 35 3.36 26.87 8.06
CA ILE A 35 2.58 25.91 8.86
C ILE A 35 1.12 26.33 9.01
N ALA A 36 0.84 27.64 9.01
CA ALA A 36 -0.53 28.15 9.05
C ALA A 36 -1.29 27.75 7.76
N VAL A 37 -0.69 27.95 6.58
CA VAL A 37 -1.29 27.56 5.31
C VAL A 37 -1.38 26.02 5.20
N LEU A 38 -0.34 25.28 5.57
CA LEU A 38 -0.37 23.82 5.61
C LEU A 38 -1.47 23.28 6.55
N GLY A 39 -1.71 23.95 7.69
CA GLY A 39 -2.79 23.61 8.61
C GLY A 39 -4.18 23.76 7.98
N VAL A 40 -4.41 24.86 7.26
CA VAL A 40 -5.67 25.08 6.53
C VAL A 40 -5.88 24.03 5.42
N LEU A 41 -4.83 23.72 4.65
CA LEU A 41 -4.88 22.69 3.60
C LEU A 41 -5.14 21.29 4.18
N ALA A 42 -4.48 20.93 5.28
CA ALA A 42 -4.68 19.64 5.94
C ALA A 42 -6.10 19.51 6.49
N ALA A 43 -6.66 20.57 7.10
CA ALA A 43 -8.00 20.55 7.67
C ALA A 43 -9.09 20.22 6.64
N VAL A 44 -8.97 20.73 5.42
CA VAL A 44 -9.93 20.43 4.34
C VAL A 44 -9.68 19.06 3.67
N LEU A 45 -8.43 18.59 3.67
CA LEU A 45 -8.02 17.38 2.97
C LEU A 45 -8.28 16.09 3.77
N VAL A 46 -7.92 16.08 5.06
CA VAL A 46 -8.03 14.91 5.95
C VAL A 46 -9.40 14.23 5.92
N PRO A 47 -10.55 14.93 6.03
CA PRO A 47 -11.86 14.25 6.03
C PRO A 47 -12.18 13.54 4.69
N ARG A 48 -11.59 13.98 3.57
CA ARG A 48 -11.85 13.39 2.25
C ARG A 48 -10.95 12.18 1.96
N MET A 49 -9.80 12.08 2.61
CA MET A 49 -8.78 11.07 2.28
C MET A 49 -9.28 9.63 2.45
N GLY A 50 -10.09 9.34 3.48
CA GLY A 50 -10.67 8.00 3.67
C GLY A 50 -11.60 7.57 2.52
N ALA A 51 -12.33 8.51 1.91
CA ALA A 51 -13.18 8.21 0.77
C ALA A 51 -12.38 7.93 -0.52
N PHE A 52 -11.23 8.59 -0.69
CA PHE A 52 -10.30 8.33 -1.79
C PHE A 52 -9.62 6.97 -1.65
N LEU A 53 -9.11 6.65 -0.46
CA LEU A 53 -8.45 5.36 -0.20
C LEU A 53 -9.40 4.19 -0.44
N SER A 54 -10.62 4.22 0.11
CA SER A 54 -11.64 3.19 -0.13
C SER A 54 -11.95 3.01 -1.62
N SER A 55 -12.03 4.09 -2.39
CA SER A 55 -12.29 4.01 -3.85
C SER A 55 -11.14 3.37 -4.61
N GLY A 56 -9.89 3.67 -4.22
CA GLY A 56 -8.70 3.01 -4.77
C GLY A 56 -8.66 1.52 -4.45
N GLN A 57 -9.10 1.13 -3.25
CA GLN A 57 -9.20 -0.27 -2.86
C GLN A 57 -10.29 -1.02 -3.64
N VAL A 58 -11.46 -0.42 -3.89
CA VAL A 58 -12.49 -1.02 -4.77
C VAL A 58 -11.93 -1.27 -6.16
N ALA A 59 -11.18 -0.31 -6.72
CA ALA A 59 -10.56 -0.48 -8.03
C ALA A 59 -9.52 -1.61 -8.03
N ALA A 60 -8.68 -1.70 -7.00
CA ALA A 60 -7.72 -2.78 -6.84
C ALA A 60 -8.40 -4.15 -6.71
N ALA A 61 -9.47 -4.23 -5.91
CA ALA A 61 -10.25 -5.44 -5.69
C ALA A 61 -10.92 -5.94 -6.99
N ASN A 62 -11.53 -5.04 -7.76
CA ASN A 62 -12.12 -5.40 -9.06
C ASN A 62 -11.05 -5.79 -10.09
N THR A 63 -9.85 -5.19 -10.03
CA THR A 63 -8.73 -5.59 -10.90
C THR A 63 -8.26 -7.01 -10.55
N GLU A 64 -8.23 -7.35 -9.26
CA GLU A 64 -7.90 -8.70 -8.81
C GLU A 64 -8.90 -9.73 -9.35
N VAL A 65 -10.20 -9.46 -9.23
CA VAL A 65 -11.26 -10.34 -9.79
C VAL A 65 -11.04 -10.57 -11.28
N ALA A 66 -10.79 -9.52 -12.07
CA ALA A 66 -10.54 -9.65 -13.51
C ALA A 66 -9.29 -10.50 -13.83
N ASN A 67 -8.22 -10.34 -13.03
CA ASN A 67 -7.02 -11.17 -13.18
C ASN A 67 -7.29 -12.64 -12.84
N VAL A 68 -8.09 -12.88 -11.81
CA VAL A 68 -8.49 -14.21 -11.36
C VAL A 68 -9.40 -14.90 -12.39
N GLU A 69 -10.37 -14.19 -12.97
CA GLU A 69 -11.21 -14.70 -14.07
C GLU A 69 -10.38 -15.04 -15.30
N THR A 70 -9.43 -14.18 -15.67
CA THR A 70 -8.52 -14.42 -16.80
C THR A 70 -7.63 -15.66 -16.54
N ALA A 71 -7.12 -15.80 -15.32
CA ALA A 71 -6.33 -16.97 -14.92
C ALA A 71 -7.17 -18.26 -14.89
N ALA A 72 -8.42 -18.18 -14.43
CA ALA A 72 -9.34 -19.31 -14.42
C ALA A 72 -9.71 -19.76 -15.84
N LEU A 73 -9.88 -18.84 -16.78
CA LEU A 73 -10.08 -19.15 -18.20
C LEU A 73 -8.86 -19.88 -18.79
N ALA A 74 -7.65 -19.45 -18.47
CA ALA A 74 -6.43 -20.13 -18.89
C ALA A 74 -6.34 -21.55 -18.28
N PHE A 75 -6.63 -21.69 -16.98
CA PHE A 75 -6.70 -23.00 -16.32
C PHE A 75 -7.74 -23.91 -16.98
N TYR A 76 -8.92 -23.39 -17.30
CA TYR A 76 -9.98 -24.16 -17.95
C TYR A 76 -9.57 -24.64 -19.34
N ALA A 77 -8.84 -23.82 -20.11
CA ALA A 77 -8.35 -24.20 -21.42
C ALA A 77 -7.42 -25.44 -21.36
N ASP A 78 -6.66 -25.59 -20.28
CA ASP A 78 -5.71 -26.70 -20.11
C ASP A 78 -6.34 -27.90 -19.39
N ALA A 79 -7.13 -27.66 -18.34
CA ALA A 79 -7.68 -28.70 -17.47
C ALA A 79 -9.08 -29.18 -17.90
N SER A 80 -9.75 -28.47 -18.82
CA SER A 80 -11.16 -28.68 -19.20
C SER A 80 -12.12 -28.68 -18.00
N ALA A 81 -11.72 -28.04 -16.91
CA ALA A 81 -12.46 -27.95 -15.67
C ALA A 81 -12.13 -26.63 -14.98
N TRP A 82 -13.11 -26.04 -14.30
CA TRP A 82 -12.87 -24.85 -13.50
C TRP A 82 -12.01 -25.18 -12.28
N PRO A 83 -11.20 -24.22 -11.79
CA PRO A 83 -10.41 -24.42 -10.57
C PRO A 83 -11.33 -24.75 -9.39
N ALA A 84 -11.01 -25.81 -8.64
CA ALA A 84 -11.81 -26.19 -7.47
C ALA A 84 -11.70 -25.14 -6.36
N ASP A 85 -12.82 -24.92 -5.65
CA ASP A 85 -12.93 -24.06 -4.47
C ASP A 85 -12.09 -24.62 -3.31
N THR A 86 -10.77 -24.41 -3.31
CA THR A 86 -9.93 -24.89 -2.22
C THR A 86 -10.07 -23.97 -1.01
N ASN A 87 -11.01 -24.34 -0.14
CA ASN A 87 -11.18 -23.82 1.22
C ASN A 87 -10.00 -24.18 2.16
N THR A 88 -8.81 -24.39 1.59
CA THR A 88 -7.56 -24.63 2.28
C THR A 88 -6.47 -24.00 1.41
N ALA A 89 -6.14 -22.75 1.72
CA ALA A 89 -5.18 -21.90 1.01
C ALA A 89 -5.49 -21.62 -0.47
N GLY A 90 -6.24 -20.55 -0.72
CA GLY A 90 -5.81 -19.42 -1.56
C GLY A 90 -5.37 -19.80 -2.95
N THR A 91 -6.25 -19.76 -3.97
CA THR A 91 -5.88 -19.73 -5.41
C THR A 91 -4.76 -20.71 -5.85
N THR A 92 -4.46 -21.75 -5.09
CA THR A 92 -3.26 -22.58 -5.30
C THR A 92 -3.35 -23.34 -6.62
N SER A 93 -4.58 -23.71 -7.01
CA SER A 93 -4.94 -24.27 -8.32
C SER A 93 -4.74 -23.29 -9.47
N LEU A 94 -4.94 -21.99 -9.24
CA LEU A 94 -4.68 -20.93 -10.23
C LEU A 94 -3.21 -20.52 -10.27
N ARG A 95 -2.49 -20.69 -9.16
CA ARG A 95 -1.06 -20.40 -9.11
C ARG A 95 -0.25 -21.40 -9.92
N HIS A 96 -0.65 -22.67 -9.94
CA HIS A 96 0.03 -23.70 -10.73
C HIS A 96 -0.99 -24.66 -11.35
N GLY A 97 -0.96 -24.77 -12.68
CA GLY A 97 -1.80 -25.69 -13.43
C GLY A 97 -1.40 -27.15 -13.35
N PRO A 98 -2.19 -28.05 -13.97
CA PRO A 98 -1.86 -29.46 -14.11
C PRO A 98 -0.49 -29.69 -14.78
N GLY A 99 -0.06 -28.75 -15.64
CA GLY A 99 1.27 -28.73 -16.28
C GLY A 99 2.36 -27.99 -15.51
N GLY A 100 2.07 -27.45 -14.31
CA GLY A 100 3.00 -26.64 -13.52
C GLY A 100 3.13 -25.17 -13.97
N GLU A 101 2.34 -24.74 -14.95
CA GLU A 101 2.33 -23.36 -15.44
C GLU A 101 1.68 -22.40 -14.44
N GLN A 102 2.21 -21.18 -14.32
CA GLN A 102 1.66 -20.16 -13.45
C GLN A 102 0.61 -19.32 -14.19
N TYR A 103 -0.67 -19.41 -13.79
CA TYR A 103 -1.73 -18.58 -14.38
C TYR A 103 -1.92 -17.24 -13.63
N LEU A 104 -1.50 -17.17 -12.37
CA LEU A 104 -1.58 -15.97 -11.56
C LEU A 104 -0.20 -15.55 -11.04
N SER A 105 0.21 -14.32 -11.35
CA SER A 105 1.54 -13.78 -11.01
C SER A 105 1.71 -13.37 -9.54
N LYS A 106 0.60 -13.20 -8.82
CA LYS A 106 0.55 -12.84 -7.40
C LYS A 106 -0.63 -13.54 -6.76
N ASP A 107 -0.44 -14.12 -5.58
CA ASP A 107 -1.52 -14.74 -4.82
C ASP A 107 -2.68 -13.74 -4.61
N ALA A 108 -3.89 -14.21 -4.89
CA ALA A 108 -5.08 -13.40 -4.67
C ALA A 108 -5.34 -13.23 -3.16
N VAL A 109 -5.94 -12.12 -2.78
CA VAL A 109 -6.25 -11.79 -1.39
C VAL A 109 -7.34 -12.72 -0.84
N HIS A 110 -8.29 -13.09 -1.71
CA HIS A 110 -9.44 -13.91 -1.35
C HIS A 110 -9.49 -15.21 -2.16
N ASN A 111 -10.28 -16.16 -1.67
CA ASN A 111 -10.70 -17.30 -2.45
C ASN A 111 -11.95 -16.94 -3.25
N TYR A 112 -11.92 -17.31 -4.53
CA TYR A 112 -12.98 -17.04 -5.48
C TYR A 112 -13.56 -18.35 -5.98
N THR A 113 -14.87 -18.39 -6.12
CA THR A 113 -15.62 -19.49 -6.73
C THR A 113 -16.17 -19.02 -8.07
N PHE A 114 -16.18 -19.92 -9.05
CA PHE A 114 -16.54 -19.62 -10.42
C PHE A 114 -17.87 -20.29 -10.81
N ASP A 115 -18.67 -19.62 -11.63
CA ASP A 115 -19.81 -20.27 -12.29
C ASP A 115 -19.37 -21.10 -13.50
N THR A 116 -20.35 -21.67 -14.19
CA THR A 116 -20.14 -22.46 -15.40
C THR A 116 -19.51 -21.67 -16.55
N ASP A 117 -19.64 -20.34 -16.52
CA ASP A 117 -19.14 -19.43 -17.55
C ASP A 117 -17.76 -18.84 -17.18
N GLY A 118 -17.21 -19.19 -16.01
CA GLY A 118 -15.91 -18.72 -15.53
C GLY A 118 -15.95 -17.37 -14.82
N LYS A 119 -17.15 -16.85 -14.54
CA LYS A 119 -17.32 -15.61 -13.80
C LYS A 119 -17.21 -15.88 -12.31
N VAL A 120 -16.60 -14.97 -11.57
CA VAL A 120 -16.58 -15.05 -10.10
C VAL A 120 -17.98 -14.80 -9.54
N VAL A 121 -18.44 -15.66 -8.62
CA VAL A 121 -19.78 -15.56 -8.00
C VAL A 121 -19.73 -15.42 -6.49
N VAL A 122 -18.87 -16.21 -5.82
CA VAL A 122 -18.70 -16.16 -4.36
C VAL A 122 -17.25 -15.88 -4.00
N VAL A 123 -17.08 -15.09 -2.94
CA VAL A 123 -15.81 -14.76 -2.29
C VAL A 123 -15.88 -15.23 -0.84
N ASP A 124 -14.83 -15.89 -0.34
CA ASP A 124 -14.77 -16.48 1.00
C ASP A 124 -14.82 -15.48 2.16
N ASN A 125 -14.29 -14.27 1.95
CA ASN A 125 -14.47 -13.15 2.84
C ASN A 125 -15.01 -11.97 2.04
N THR A 126 -16.28 -11.63 2.28
CA THR A 126 -17.02 -10.60 1.54
C THR A 126 -16.59 -9.17 1.89
N VAL A 127 -15.56 -8.99 2.72
CA VAL A 127 -15.03 -7.69 3.14
C VAL A 127 -13.54 -7.60 2.83
N TRP A 128 -13.13 -6.50 2.21
CA TRP A 128 -11.73 -6.27 1.84
C TRP A 128 -10.84 -6.05 3.07
N PRO A 129 -9.59 -6.55 3.08
CA PRO A 129 -8.69 -6.35 4.20
C PRO A 129 -8.40 -4.87 4.46
N ASN A 130 -8.44 -4.48 5.73
CA ASN A 130 -8.15 -3.12 6.20
C ASN A 130 -9.14 -2.03 5.75
N ASP A 131 -10.28 -2.39 5.14
CA ASP A 131 -11.37 -1.45 4.88
C ASP A 131 -12.73 -2.15 4.87
N ALA A 132 -13.43 -2.06 6.01
CA ALA A 132 -14.75 -2.64 6.18
C ALA A 132 -15.83 -2.03 5.26
N LYS A 133 -15.53 -0.92 4.59
CA LYS A 133 -16.47 -0.26 3.66
C LYS A 133 -16.40 -0.86 2.26
N VAL A 134 -15.43 -1.71 1.95
CA VAL A 134 -15.34 -2.37 0.65
C VAL A 134 -15.84 -3.79 0.79
N PHE A 135 -16.94 -4.10 0.10
CA PHE A 135 -17.65 -5.36 0.23
C PHE A 135 -17.98 -5.99 -1.12
N TRP A 136 -18.05 -7.32 -1.14
CA TRP A 136 -18.49 -8.08 -2.31
C TRP A 136 -20.01 -7.98 -2.45
N ASP A 137 -20.49 -7.45 -3.57
CA ASP A 137 -21.91 -7.46 -3.90
C ASP A 137 -22.27 -8.72 -4.69
N VAL A 138 -23.00 -9.63 -4.06
CA VAL A 138 -23.45 -10.90 -4.63
C VAL A 138 -24.46 -10.71 -5.76
N ALA A 139 -25.16 -9.57 -5.84
CA ALA A 139 -26.11 -9.34 -6.93
C ALA A 139 -25.41 -8.93 -8.25
N THR A 140 -24.30 -8.19 -8.15
CA THR A 140 -23.58 -7.70 -9.34
C THR A 140 -22.27 -8.43 -9.60
N HIS A 141 -21.81 -9.27 -8.66
CA HIS A 141 -20.52 -9.95 -8.68
C HIS A 141 -19.37 -8.95 -8.82
N THR A 142 -19.38 -7.90 -8.01
CA THR A 142 -18.36 -6.84 -8.03
C THR A 142 -18.10 -6.33 -6.64
N TRP A 143 -16.88 -5.87 -6.38
CA TRP A 143 -16.57 -5.12 -5.18
C TRP A 143 -17.21 -3.73 -5.23
N LYS A 144 -17.87 -3.35 -4.15
CA LYS A 144 -18.53 -2.06 -3.98
C LYS A 144 -18.12 -1.38 -2.70
N LYS A 145 -18.28 -0.07 -2.70
CA LYS A 145 -18.15 0.77 -1.52
C LYS A 145 -19.48 0.87 -0.80
N GLN A 146 -19.46 0.70 0.52
CA GLN A 146 -20.59 0.98 1.39
C GLN A 146 -20.90 2.47 1.34
N THR A 147 -22.12 2.77 0.90
CA THR A 147 -22.64 4.14 0.94
C THR A 147 -23.14 4.34 2.37
N VAL A 148 -22.58 5.35 3.06
CA VAL A 148 -23.04 5.78 4.38
C VAL A 148 -24.26 6.67 4.22
#